data_AF-A0A804Q8I2-F1
#
_entry.id   AF-A0A804Q8I2-F1
#
_cell.length_a   1.000
_cell.length_b   1.000
_cell.length_c   1.000
_cell.angle_alpha   90.00
_cell.angle_beta   90.00
_cell.angle_gamma   90.00
#
_symmetry.space_group_name_H-M   'P 1'
#
loop_
_entity.id
_entity.type
_entity.pdbx_description
1 polymer ?
#
loop_
_entity_poly.entity_id
_entity_poly.type
_entity_poly.pdbx_seq_one_letter_code
_entity_poly.pdbx_strand_id
1 'polypeptide(L)'
;MRGDLDHANKILSSIPKAQYNSVAHFLESRGMLEEALEIATDADYKFDLAVQLGKLEVAKAIAIEAQSESKWKQLGELAMSTGKLEMAEECLLQAKDLSGLLLLYSSLGDAEGIEKLASLAKEHGKNNVAFLCLFM
;
A
#
# COMPACT_ATOMS: atom_id res chain seq x y z
N MET A 1 -16.28 14.25 24.22
CA MET A 1 -15.36 14.26 23.07
C MET A 1 -16.05 14.07 21.71
N ARG A 2 -17.09 13.23 21.54
CA ARG A 2 -17.80 13.13 20.24
C ARG A 2 -18.46 14.42 19.75
N GLY A 3 -18.95 15.29 20.64
CA GLY A 3 -19.63 16.54 20.26
C GLY A 3 -18.74 17.63 19.67
N ASP A 4 -17.41 17.60 19.90
CA ASP A 4 -16.49 18.59 19.32
C ASP A 4 -16.18 18.29 17.84
N LEU A 5 -16.25 17.03 17.42
CA LEU A 5 -15.90 16.60 16.06
C LEU A 5 -16.93 17.08 15.03
N ASP A 6 -18.22 17.01 15.37
CA ASP A 6 -19.29 17.58 14.54
C ASP A 6 -19.17 19.10 14.43
N HIS A 7 -18.74 19.76 15.51
CA HIS A 7 -18.53 21.20 15.50
C HIS A 7 -17.29 21.59 14.67
N ALA A 8 -16.21 20.80 14.77
CA ALA A 8 -15.02 20.94 13.96
C ALA A 8 -15.32 20.71 12.46
N ASN A 9 -16.19 19.76 12.11
CA ASN A 9 -16.63 19.53 10.73
C ASN A 9 -17.39 20.72 10.14
N LYS A 10 -18.20 21.40 10.95
CA LYS A 10 -18.82 22.67 10.53
C LYS A 10 -17.79 23.76 10.28
N ILE A 11 -16.76 23.87 11.11
CA ILE A 11 -15.66 24.83 10.93
C ILE A 11 -14.80 24.46 9.71
N LEU A 12 -14.60 23.17 9.43
CA LEU A 12 -13.85 22.70 8.26
C LEU A 12 -14.41 23.26 6.95
N SER A 13 -15.74 23.35 6.84
CA SER A 13 -16.39 23.96 5.66
C SER A 13 -16.06 25.44 5.44
N SER A 14 -15.57 26.14 6.48
CA SER A 14 -15.14 27.54 6.41
C SER A 14 -13.65 27.72 6.10
N ILE A 15 -12.87 26.63 6.15
CA ILE A 15 -11.43 26.67 5.86
C ILE A 15 -11.23 26.55 4.34
N PRO A 16 -10.35 27.35 3.72
CA PRO A 16 -10.02 27.18 2.31
C PRO A 16 -9.42 25.79 2.04
N LYS A 17 -9.83 25.13 0.96
CA LYS A 17 -9.30 23.81 0.55
C LYS A 17 -7.76 23.77 0.46
N ALA A 18 -7.14 24.90 0.16
CA ALA A 18 -5.67 25.03 0.13
C ALA A 18 -4.99 24.69 1.47
N GLN A 19 -5.69 24.82 2.60
CA GLN A 19 -5.14 24.55 3.93
C GLN A 19 -5.50 23.15 4.45
N TYR A 20 -6.26 22.34 3.70
CA TYR A 20 -6.74 21.05 4.17
C TYR A 20 -5.60 20.10 4.52
N ASN A 21 -4.52 20.06 3.72
CA ASN A 21 -3.36 19.23 4.05
C ASN A 21 -2.65 19.70 5.33
N SER A 22 -2.61 21.00 5.62
CA SER A 22 -2.07 21.52 6.88
C SER A 22 -2.93 21.10 8.08
N VAL A 23 -4.26 21.09 7.92
CA VAL A 23 -5.18 20.58 8.94
C VAL A 23 -5.01 19.08 9.13
N ALA A 24 -4.85 18.33 8.05
CA ALA A 24 -4.61 16.89 8.09
C ALA A 24 -3.29 16.55 8.80
N HIS A 25 -2.18 17.24 8.52
CA HIS A 25 -0.93 17.10 9.27
C HIS A 25 -1.09 17.45 10.76
N PHE A 26 -1.88 18.47 11.07
CA PHE A 26 -2.18 18.79 12.46
C PHE A 26 -2.94 17.64 13.15
N LEU A 27 -3.93 17.04 12.49
CA LEU A 27 -4.67 15.90 13.02
C LEU A 27 -3.79 14.64 13.15
N GLU A 28 -2.93 14.37 12.18
CA GLU A 28 -1.92 13.32 12.24
C GLU A 28 -1.02 13.51 13.48
N SER A 29 -0.51 14.72 13.71
CA SER A 29 0.33 15.03 14.89
C SER A 29 -0.40 14.82 16.23
N ARG A 30 -1.73 14.80 16.23
CA ARG A 30 -2.58 14.52 17.39
C ARG A 30 -3.00 13.05 17.50
N GLY A 31 -2.55 12.19 16.59
CA GLY A 31 -2.92 10.77 16.51
C GLY A 31 -4.29 10.51 15.87
N MET A 32 -4.92 11.54 15.29
CA MET A 32 -6.23 11.46 14.63
C MET A 32 -6.05 11.13 13.15
N LEU A 33 -5.51 9.94 12.88
CA LEU A 33 -5.14 9.52 11.53
C LEU A 33 -6.36 9.31 10.63
N GLU A 34 -7.47 8.82 11.17
CA GLU A 34 -8.69 8.58 10.37
C GLU A 34 -9.27 9.89 9.85
N GLU A 35 -9.35 10.89 10.72
CA GLU A 35 -9.81 12.23 10.39
C GLU A 35 -8.82 12.93 9.45
N ALA A 36 -7.51 12.75 9.67
CA ALA A 36 -6.49 13.25 8.75
C ALA A 36 -6.68 12.69 7.33
N LEU A 37 -6.98 11.39 7.19
CA LEU A 37 -7.20 10.75 5.89
C LEU A 37 -8.43 11.29 5.17
N GLU A 38 -9.51 11.58 5.90
CA GLU A 38 -10.74 12.15 5.34
C GLU A 38 -10.53 13.58 4.80
N ILE A 39 -9.70 14.37 5.50
CA ILE A 39 -9.49 15.78 5.19
C ILE A 39 -8.37 15.99 4.16
N ALA A 40 -7.39 15.10 4.12
CA ALA A 40 -6.30 15.17 3.16
C ALA A 40 -6.84 15.32 1.73
N THR A 41 -6.11 16.03 0.89
CA THR A 41 -6.47 16.25 -0.52
C THR A 41 -5.38 15.74 -1.46
N ASP A 42 -4.14 15.72 -0.99
CA ASP A 42 -3.01 15.18 -1.72
C ASP A 42 -3.04 13.64 -1.75
N ALA A 43 -2.80 13.06 -2.93
CA ALA A 43 -2.90 11.61 -3.12
C ALA A 43 -1.72 10.85 -2.51
N ASP A 44 -0.51 11.42 -2.53
CA ASP A 44 0.66 10.79 -1.92
C ASP A 44 0.50 10.76 -0.40
N TYR A 45 0.12 11.89 0.19
CA TYR A 45 -0.11 11.97 1.62
C TYR A 45 -1.28 11.08 2.08
N LYS A 46 -2.38 11.01 1.31
CA LYS A 46 -3.46 10.04 1.60
C LYS A 46 -2.99 8.60 1.58
N PHE A 47 -2.10 8.25 0.65
CA PHE A 47 -1.57 6.90 0.57
C PHE A 47 -0.78 6.56 1.84
N ASP A 48 0.10 7.46 2.28
CA ASP A 48 0.87 7.25 3.51
C ASP A 48 -0.03 7.10 4.74
N LEU A 49 -1.05 7.94 4.88
CA LEU A 49 -2.04 7.83 5.97
C LEU A 49 -2.82 6.51 5.90
N ALA A 50 -3.23 6.08 4.70
CA ALA A 50 -3.96 4.84 4.51
C ALA A 50 -3.09 3.61 4.85
N VAL A 51 -1.81 3.63 4.48
CA VAL A 51 -0.81 2.61 4.83
C VAL A 51 -0.60 2.57 6.35
N GLN A 52 -0.41 3.72 7.01
CA GLN A 52 -0.25 3.81 8.46
C GLN A 52 -1.47 3.26 9.23
N LEU A 53 -2.67 3.54 8.73
CA LEU A 53 -3.92 3.03 9.32
C LEU A 53 -4.20 1.55 9.01
N GLY A 54 -3.44 0.91 8.14
CA GLY A 54 -3.76 -0.45 7.67
C GLY A 54 -4.99 -0.50 6.76
N LYS A 55 -5.46 0.64 6.22
CA LYS A 55 -6.60 0.72 5.31
C LYS A 55 -6.20 0.34 3.89
N LEU A 56 -5.93 -0.95 3.71
CA LEU A 56 -5.40 -1.55 2.48
C LEU A 56 -6.24 -1.25 1.23
N GLU A 57 -7.58 -1.30 1.31
CA GLU A 57 -8.44 -1.03 0.15
C GLU A 57 -8.31 0.43 -0.33
N VAL A 58 -8.18 1.37 0.61
CA VAL A 58 -8.02 2.80 0.29
C VAL A 58 -6.64 3.02 -0.32
N ALA A 59 -5.60 2.44 0.27
CA ALA A 59 -4.25 2.51 -0.26
C ALA A 59 -4.15 1.87 -1.66
N LYS A 60 -4.85 0.75 -1.90
CA LYS A 60 -4.93 0.09 -3.20
C LYS A 60 -5.58 0.98 -4.26
N ALA A 61 -6.72 1.60 -3.96
CA ALA A 61 -7.37 2.52 -4.89
C ALA A 61 -6.43 3.65 -5.31
N ILE A 62 -5.69 4.23 -4.35
CA ILE A 62 -4.73 5.30 -4.62
C ILE A 62 -3.52 4.78 -5.43
N ALA A 63 -3.03 3.57 -5.14
CA ALA A 63 -1.92 2.96 -5.87
C ALA A 63 -2.28 2.67 -7.35
N ILE A 64 -3.51 2.25 -7.62
CA ILE A 64 -4.04 2.06 -8.98
C ILE A 64 -4.02 3.37 -9.75
N GLU A 65 -4.49 4.47 -9.14
CA GLU A 65 -4.51 5.79 -9.78
C GLU A 65 -3.09 6.34 -10.01
N ALA A 66 -2.19 6.14 -9.05
CA ALA A 66 -0.82 6.65 -9.13
C ALA A 66 0.07 5.84 -10.09
N GLN A 67 -0.28 4.58 -10.41
CA GLN A 67 0.49 3.66 -11.26
C GLN A 67 1.99 3.59 -10.90
N SER A 68 2.31 3.70 -9.60
CA SER A 68 3.69 3.73 -9.11
C SER A 68 4.12 2.38 -8.56
N GLU A 69 5.18 1.79 -9.13
CA GLU A 69 5.76 0.52 -8.66
C GLU A 69 6.16 0.59 -7.17
N SER A 70 6.66 1.75 -6.71
CA SER A 70 7.04 1.95 -5.30
C SER A 70 5.84 1.85 -4.35
N LYS A 71 4.69 2.42 -4.73
CA LYS A 71 3.47 2.35 -3.92
C LYS A 71 2.92 0.93 -3.89
N TRP A 72 2.93 0.24 -5.02
CA TRP A 72 2.56 -1.17 -5.09
C TRP A 72 3.44 -2.04 -4.21
N LYS A 73 4.75 -1.78 -4.17
CA LYS A 73 5.67 -2.50 -3.30
C LYS A 73 5.32 -2.30 -1.82
N GLN A 74 5.17 -1.05 -1.39
CA GLN A 74 4.83 -0.72 0.01
C GLN A 74 3.48 -1.32 0.42
N LEU A 75 2.51 -1.30 -0.49
CA LEU A 75 1.21 -1.94 -0.27
C LEU A 75 1.32 -3.47 -0.17
N GLY A 76 2.15 -4.09 -1.01
CA GLY A 76 2.40 -5.53 -0.98
C GLY A 76 3.06 -5.97 0.33
N GLU A 77 4.06 -5.23 0.82
CA GLU A 77 4.69 -5.48 2.13
C GLU A 77 3.67 -5.36 3.27
N LEU A 78 2.81 -4.34 3.23
CA LEU A 78 1.74 -4.17 4.22
C LEU A 78 0.70 -5.31 4.15
N ALA A 79 0.27 -5.69 2.95
CA ALA A 79 -0.67 -6.79 2.75
C ALA A 79 -0.07 -8.12 3.26
N MET A 80 1.23 -8.35 3.05
CA MET A 80 1.92 -9.53 3.55
C MET A 80 1.99 -9.54 5.07
N SER A 81 2.34 -8.41 5.71
CA SER A 81 2.40 -8.31 7.18
C SER A 81 1.04 -8.44 7.87
N THR A 82 -0.05 -8.13 7.18
CA THR A 82 -1.43 -8.27 7.68
C THR A 82 -2.04 -9.64 7.36
N GLY A 83 -1.33 -10.50 6.64
CA GLY A 83 -1.79 -11.84 6.26
C GLY A 83 -2.77 -11.87 5.09
N LYS A 84 -2.95 -10.76 4.35
CA LYS A 84 -3.78 -10.72 3.13
C LYS A 84 -2.97 -11.17 1.92
N LEU A 85 -2.72 -12.47 1.82
CA LEU A 85 -1.77 -13.05 0.85
C LEU A 85 -2.16 -12.82 -0.62
N GLU A 86 -3.45 -12.97 -0.96
CA GLU A 86 -3.95 -12.73 -2.33
C GLU A 86 -3.69 -11.28 -2.77
N MET A 87 -3.95 -10.32 -1.88
CA MET A 87 -3.67 -8.91 -2.15
C MET A 87 -2.17 -8.65 -2.22
N ALA A 88 -1.37 -9.30 -1.37
CA ALA A 88 0.08 -9.17 -1.40
C ALA A 88 0.65 -9.64 -2.75
N GLU A 89 0.21 -10.80 -3.24
CA GLU A 89 0.62 -11.34 -4.54
C GLU A 89 0.33 -10.35 -5.67
N GLU A 90 -0.90 -9.85 -5.76
CA GLU A 90 -1.30 -8.87 -6.77
C GLU A 90 -0.45 -7.60 -6.71
N CYS A 91 -0.22 -7.07 -5.50
CA CYS A 91 0.58 -5.87 -5.31
C CYS A 91 2.04 -6.09 -5.70
N LEU A 92 2.63 -7.23 -5.34
CA LEU A 92 4.02 -7.56 -5.65
C LEU A 92 4.22 -7.82 -7.15
N LEU A 93 3.24 -8.40 -7.84
CA LEU A 93 3.23 -8.53 -9.30
C LEU A 93 3.21 -7.16 -9.98
N GLN A 94 2.35 -6.24 -9.54
CA GLN A 94 2.30 -4.87 -10.07
C GLN A 94 3.59 -4.09 -9.78
N ALA A 95 4.20 -4.31 -8.62
CA ALA A 95 5.48 -3.73 -8.25
C ALA A 95 6.69 -4.36 -8.96
N LYS A 96 6.51 -5.47 -9.68
CA LYS A 96 7.57 -6.33 -10.22
C LYS A 96 8.59 -6.74 -9.16
N ASP A 97 8.15 -6.89 -7.91
CA ASP A 97 9.02 -7.33 -6.81
C ASP A 97 9.14 -8.86 -6.81
N LEU A 98 10.02 -9.35 -7.67
CA LEU A 98 10.26 -10.79 -7.83
C LEU A 98 10.81 -11.44 -6.56
N SER A 99 11.51 -10.68 -5.72
CA SER A 99 12.04 -11.19 -4.45
C SER A 99 10.90 -11.37 -3.43
N GLY A 100 9.96 -10.43 -3.38
CA GLY A 100 8.77 -10.54 -2.57
C GLY A 100 7.88 -11.72 -3.00
N LEU A 101 7.68 -11.89 -4.31
CA LEU A 101 6.94 -13.03 -4.85
C LEU A 101 7.63 -14.36 -4.54
N LEU A 102 8.96 -14.42 -4.65
CA LEU A 102 9.73 -15.62 -4.29
C LEU A 102 9.49 -15.99 -2.84
N LEU A 103 9.57 -15.02 -1.93
CA LEU A 103 9.32 -15.24 -0.51
C LEU A 103 7.90 -15.75 -0.26
N LEU A 104 6.91 -15.14 -0.93
CA LEU A 104 5.51 -15.52 -0.79
C LEU A 104 5.26 -16.96 -1.25
N TYR A 105 5.62 -17.30 -2.49
CA TYR A 105 5.34 -18.63 -3.04
C TYR A 105 6.15 -19.74 -2.36
N SER A 106 7.43 -19.49 -2.03
CA SER A 106 8.23 -20.48 -1.28
C SER A 106 7.69 -20.74 0.11
N SER A 107 7.18 -19.71 0.79
CA SER A 107 6.56 -19.87 2.11
C SER A 107 5.23 -20.63 2.05
N LEU A 108 4.51 -20.53 0.94
CA LEU A 108 3.24 -21.23 0.72
C LEU A 108 3.42 -22.65 0.15
N GLY A 109 4.60 -22.99 -0.37
CA GLY A 109 4.81 -24.22 -1.11
C GLY A 109 4.05 -24.24 -2.45
N ASP A 110 3.82 -23.07 -3.04
CA ASP A 110 3.12 -22.94 -4.32
C ASP A 110 4.09 -23.21 -5.49
N ALA A 111 4.12 -24.46 -5.94
CA ALA A 111 4.96 -24.90 -7.05
C ALA A 111 4.61 -24.20 -8.38
N GLU A 112 3.32 -23.94 -8.63
CA GLU A 112 2.89 -23.31 -9.88
C GLU A 112 3.28 -21.82 -9.90
N GLY A 113 3.11 -21.14 -8.77
CA GLY A 113 3.58 -19.76 -8.57
C GLY A 113 5.10 -19.63 -8.75
N ILE A 114 5.87 -20.57 -8.20
CA ILE A 114 7.34 -20.63 -8.36
C ILE A 114 7.74 -20.83 -9.83
N GLU A 115 7.10 -21.74 -10.57
CA GLU A 115 7.42 -21.98 -11.98
C GLU A 115 7.14 -20.75 -12.86
N LYS A 116 6.01 -20.07 -12.63
CA LYS A 116 5.68 -18.80 -13.29
C LYS A 116 6.70 -17.72 -12.95
N LEU A 117 7.08 -17.62 -11.68
CA LEU A 117 8.08 -16.65 -11.23
C LEU A 117 9.45 -16.91 -11.83
N ALA A 118 9.86 -18.17 -11.99
CA ALA A 118 11.13 -18.53 -12.64
C ALA A 118 11.19 -18.00 -14.07
N SER A 119 10.09 -18.18 -14.81
CA SER A 119 9.95 -17.71 -16.19
C SER A 119 10.02 -16.19 -16.26
N LEU A 120 9.25 -15.50 -15.41
CA LEU A 120 9.22 -14.04 -15.33
C LEU A 120 10.59 -13.46 -14.94
N ALA A 121 11.27 -14.08 -13.96
CA ALA A 121 12.59 -13.67 -13.50
C ALA A 121 13.66 -13.82 -14.58
N LYS A 122 13.58 -14.89 -15.38
CA LYS A 122 14.49 -15.08 -16.53
C LYS A 122 14.28 -14.00 -17.59
N GLU A 123 13.03 -13.65 -17.89
CA GLU A 123 12.69 -12.57 -18.83
C GLU A 123 13.22 -11.21 -18.35
N HIS A 124 13.12 -10.92 -17.05
CA HIS A 124 13.62 -9.68 -16.44
C HIS A 124 15.15 -9.69 -16.17
N GLY A 125 15.87 -10.75 -16.57
CA GLY A 125 17.31 -10.89 -16.34
C GLY A 125 17.72 -11.10 -14.87
N LYS A 126 16.78 -11.43 -13.99
CA LYS A 126 17.00 -11.73 -12.56
C LYS A 126 17.38 -13.20 -12.38
N ASN A 127 18.56 -13.56 -12.88
CA ASN A 127 19.04 -14.95 -12.93
C ASN A 127 19.15 -15.60 -11.54
N ASN A 128 19.44 -14.83 -10.50
CA ASN A 128 19.49 -15.34 -9.12
C ASN A 128 18.12 -15.81 -8.64
N VAL A 129 17.06 -15.03 -8.86
CA VAL A 129 15.68 -15.39 -8.49
C VAL A 129 15.23 -16.58 -9.33
N ALA A 130 15.47 -16.57 -10.64
CA ALA A 130 15.13 -17.68 -11.52
C ALA A 130 15.82 -18.99 -11.10
N PHE A 131 17.11 -18.92 -10.74
CA PHE A 131 17.85 -20.09 -10.25
C PHE A 131 17.24 -20.63 -8.96
N LEU A 132 16.96 -19.77 -7.97
CA LEU A 132 16.35 -20.20 -6.72
C LEU A 132 14.98 -20.85 -6.93
N CYS A 133 14.15 -20.27 -7.81
CA CYS A 133 12.85 -20.86 -8.16
C CYS A 133 12.99 -22.27 -8.75
N LEU A 134 13.97 -22.50 -9.64
CA LEU A 134 14.17 -23.80 -10.29
C LEU A 134 14.92 -24.82 -9.43
N PHE A 135 15.58 -24.36 -8.36
CA PHE A 135 16.37 -25.21 -7.47
C PHE A 135 15.53 -25.81 -6.33
N MET A 136 14.49 -25.11 -5.88
CA MET A 136 13.55 -25.58 -4.86
C MET A 136 12.61 -26.64 -5.41
#